data_AF-A0A6B3HNW5-F1
#
_entry.id   AF-A0A6B3HNW5-F1
#
_cell.length_a   1.000
_cell.length_b   1.000
_cell.length_c   1.000
_cell.angle_alpha   90.00
_cell.angle_beta   90.00
_cell.angle_gamma   90.00
#
_symmetry.space_group_name_H-M   'P 1'
#
loop_
_entity.id
_entity.type
_entity.pdbx_description
1 polymer ?
#
loop_
_entity_poly.entity_id
_entity_poly.type
_entity_poly.pdbx_seq_one_letter_code
_entity_poly.pdbx_strand_id
1 'polypeptide(L)'
;DENLHMVFYRNLLGAAFELAPDLTMQSVRDVVVNFRMPGHGMPGFERAAAQMAIGEIYNMRIHHDDVIQPVLRYLKVMDIDGLGPEGMKAQEELGLYMGGLDSEASKFDEKLAARKARMIARGRA
;
A
#
# COMPACT_ATOMS: atom_id res chain seq x y z
N ASP A 1 -6.68 9.17 -17.73
CA ASP A 1 -5.30 8.82 -18.11
C ASP A 1 -4.72 7.78 -17.15
N GLU A 2 -4.61 8.10 -15.86
CA GLU A 2 -4.00 7.21 -14.84
C GLU A 2 -4.52 5.77 -14.78
N ASN A 3 -5.82 5.54 -14.96
CA ASN A 3 -6.35 4.15 -14.97
C ASN A 3 -5.74 3.30 -16.09
N LEU A 4 -5.48 3.88 -17.27
CA LEU A 4 -4.86 3.16 -18.38
C LEU A 4 -3.38 2.88 -18.09
N HIS A 5 -2.67 3.82 -17.48
CA HIS A 5 -1.31 3.59 -17.00
C HIS A 5 -1.25 2.44 -16.00
N MET A 6 -2.15 2.44 -15.01
CA MET A 6 -2.20 1.40 -13.99
C MET A 6 -2.47 0.01 -14.61
N VAL A 7 -3.40 -0.08 -15.55
CA VAL A 7 -3.68 -1.34 -16.28
C VAL A 7 -2.47 -1.81 -17.09
N PHE A 8 -1.80 -0.89 -17.80
CA PHE A 8 -0.60 -1.21 -18.56
C PHE A 8 0.51 -1.77 -17.66
N TYR A 9 0.88 -1.04 -16.60
CA TYR A 9 1.98 -1.45 -15.72
C TYR A 9 1.69 -2.73 -14.95
N ARG A 10 0.45 -2.93 -14.49
CA ARG A 10 0.07 -4.17 -13.82
C ARG A 10 0.14 -5.38 -14.76
N ASN A 11 -0.26 -5.24 -16.01
CA ASN A 11 -0.15 -6.34 -16.99
C ASN A 11 1.31 -6.65 -17.34
N LEU A 12 2.15 -5.61 -17.49
CA LEU A 12 3.60 -5.78 -17.65
C LEU A 12 4.22 -6.54 -16.47
N LEU A 13 3.83 -6.21 -15.25
CA LEU A 13 4.30 -6.90 -14.05
C LEU A 13 3.83 -8.37 -14.00
N GLY A 14 2.64 -8.67 -14.51
CA GLY A 14 2.17 -10.05 -14.71
C GLY A 14 3.08 -10.85 -15.65
N ALA A 15 3.44 -10.29 -16.81
CA ALA A 15 4.38 -10.92 -17.72
C ALA A 15 5.79 -11.09 -17.12
N ALA A 16 6.21 -10.17 -16.22
CA ALA A 16 7.48 -10.31 -15.52
C ALA A 16 7.49 -11.53 -14.57
N PHE A 17 6.38 -11.81 -13.88
CA PHE A 17 6.23 -13.01 -13.06
C PHE A 17 6.31 -14.31 -13.89
N GLU A 18 5.81 -14.32 -15.12
CA GLU A 18 5.94 -15.48 -16.02
C GLU A 18 7.39 -15.75 -16.44
N LEU A 19 8.20 -14.70 -16.60
CA LEU A 19 9.57 -14.81 -17.08
C LEU A 19 10.59 -15.04 -15.97
N ALA A 20 10.45 -14.33 -14.85
CA ALA A 20 11.41 -14.30 -13.76
C ALA A 20 10.70 -14.17 -12.40
N PRO A 21 10.01 -15.22 -11.93
CA PRO A 21 9.10 -15.14 -10.79
C PRO A 21 9.81 -14.74 -9.48
N ASP A 22 10.95 -15.35 -9.16
CA ASP A 22 11.73 -15.03 -7.95
C ASP A 22 12.22 -13.58 -7.90
N LEU A 23 12.80 -13.10 -9.00
CA LEU A 23 13.31 -11.72 -9.08
C LEU A 23 12.16 -10.71 -9.05
N THR A 24 11.06 -11.03 -9.73
CA THR A 24 9.87 -10.18 -9.73
C THR A 24 9.26 -10.11 -8.32
N MET A 25 9.17 -11.23 -7.59
CA MET A 25 8.68 -11.26 -6.21
C MET A 25 9.52 -10.39 -5.28
N GLN A 26 10.85 -10.53 -5.34
CA GLN A 26 11.79 -9.70 -4.58
C GLN A 26 11.60 -8.21 -4.89
N SER A 27 11.46 -7.85 -6.17
CA SER A 27 11.27 -6.47 -6.60
C SER A 27 9.94 -5.89 -6.11
N VAL A 28 8.85 -6.68 -6.16
CA VAL A 28 7.55 -6.26 -5.61
C VAL A 28 7.67 -6.02 -4.11
N ARG A 29 8.27 -6.94 -3.36
CA ARG A 29 8.53 -6.77 -1.93
C ARG A 29 9.31 -5.49 -1.67
N ASP A 30 10.42 -5.28 -2.36
CA ASP A 30 11.29 -4.12 -2.15
C ASP A 30 10.56 -2.79 -2.40
N VAL A 31 9.77 -2.71 -3.47
CA VAL A 31 9.01 -1.49 -3.81
C VAL A 31 7.90 -1.23 -2.81
N VAL A 32 7.13 -2.26 -2.41
CA VAL A 32 6.02 -2.09 -1.46
C VAL A 32 6.54 -1.70 -0.08
N VAL A 33 7.55 -2.41 0.44
CA VAL A 33 8.09 -2.16 1.79
C VAL A 33 8.75 -0.80 1.90
N ASN A 34 9.41 -0.33 0.84
CA ASN A 34 10.15 0.94 0.84
C ASN A 34 9.38 2.09 0.18
N PHE A 35 8.08 1.92 -0.09
CA PHE A 35 7.29 2.94 -0.78
C PHE A 35 7.33 4.28 -0.04
N ARG A 36 7.55 5.36 -0.80
CA ARG A 36 7.43 6.73 -0.30
C ARG A 36 6.59 7.52 -1.27
N MET A 37 5.70 8.34 -0.72
CA MET A 37 4.90 9.25 -1.52
C MET A 37 5.79 10.15 -2.38
N PRO A 38 5.46 10.34 -3.67
CA PRO A 38 6.08 11.37 -4.47
C PRO A 38 5.99 12.72 -3.77
N GLY A 39 7.11 13.45 -3.72
CA GLY A 39 7.19 14.73 -3.01
C GLY A 39 7.53 14.65 -1.52
N HIS A 40 7.81 13.47 -0.95
CA HIS A 40 8.14 13.33 0.48
C HIS A 40 9.33 14.19 0.97
N GLY A 41 10.17 14.67 0.05
CA GLY A 41 11.32 15.54 0.35
C GLY A 41 11.02 17.05 0.24
N MET A 42 9.79 17.43 -0.13
CA MET A 42 9.43 18.83 -0.32
C MET A 42 9.22 19.55 1.03
N PRO A 43 9.60 20.83 1.15
CA PRO A 43 9.28 21.63 2.34
C PRO A 43 7.77 21.62 2.64
N GLY A 44 7.42 21.31 3.89
CA GLY A 44 6.03 21.27 4.35
C GLY A 44 5.25 20.01 3.98
N PHE A 45 5.87 19.01 3.34
CA PHE A 45 5.20 17.77 2.93
C PHE A 45 4.51 17.06 4.10
N GLU A 46 5.16 16.93 5.26
CA GLU A 46 4.57 16.24 6.42
C GLU A 46 3.25 16.87 6.87
N ARG A 47 3.17 18.21 6.85
CA ARG A 47 1.93 18.92 7.19
C ARG A 47 0.86 18.66 6.14
N ALA A 48 1.20 18.69 4.86
CA ALA A 48 0.26 18.39 3.78
C ALA A 48 -0.23 16.94 3.85
N ALA A 49 0.65 15.98 4.09
CA ALA A 49 0.34 14.57 4.27
C ALA A 49 -0.62 14.36 5.46
N ALA A 50 -0.38 15.04 6.60
CA ALA A 50 -1.29 14.98 7.74
C ALA A 50 -2.68 15.55 7.42
N GLN A 51 -2.78 16.62 6.64
CA GLN A 51 -4.07 17.16 6.21
C GLN A 51 -4.80 16.21 5.26
N MET A 52 -4.11 15.62 4.28
CA MET A 52 -4.68 14.61 3.38
C MET A 52 -5.17 13.38 4.15
N ALA A 53 -4.42 12.95 5.16
CA ALA A 53 -4.78 11.78 5.96
C ALA A 53 -6.01 12.02 6.83
N ILE A 54 -6.08 13.18 7.50
CA ILE A 54 -7.24 13.58 8.32
C ILE A 54 -8.47 13.85 7.44
N GLY A 55 -8.26 14.42 6.26
CA GLY A 55 -9.31 14.68 5.27
C GLY A 55 -9.70 13.46 4.44
N GLU A 56 -9.15 12.27 4.73
CA GLU A 56 -9.47 11.00 4.07
C GLU A 56 -9.27 11.03 2.55
N ILE A 57 -8.34 11.86 2.06
CA ILE A 57 -7.93 11.90 0.65
C ILE A 57 -6.91 10.79 0.39
N TYR A 58 -5.95 10.64 1.30
CA TYR A 58 -4.94 9.58 1.26
C TYR A 58 -4.39 9.35 2.66
N ASN A 59 -4.50 8.11 3.14
CA ASN A 59 -3.97 7.67 4.44
C ASN A 59 -3.52 6.20 4.34
N MET A 60 -3.09 5.62 5.45
CA MET A 60 -2.61 4.23 5.48
C MET A 60 -3.68 3.22 5.06
N ARG A 61 -4.94 3.43 5.47
CA ARG A 61 -6.08 2.57 5.09
C ARG A 61 -6.32 2.60 3.59
N ILE A 62 -6.40 3.79 3.00
CA ILE A 62 -6.58 3.97 1.55
C ILE A 62 -5.38 3.38 0.78
N HIS A 63 -4.15 3.63 1.26
CA HIS A 63 -2.96 3.05 0.62
C HIS A 63 -2.98 1.52 0.63
N HIS A 64 -3.35 0.91 1.75
CA HIS A 64 -3.46 -0.54 1.86
C HIS A 64 -4.58 -1.09 0.97
N ASP A 65 -5.82 -0.66 1.19
CA ASP A 65 -7.02 -1.28 0.61
C ASP A 65 -7.24 -0.93 -0.86
N ASP A 66 -6.96 0.33 -1.24
CA ASP A 66 -7.34 0.87 -2.55
C ASP A 66 -6.16 0.95 -3.53
N VAL A 67 -4.92 0.96 -3.02
CA VAL A 67 -3.71 1.10 -3.86
C VAL A 67 -2.95 -0.21 -3.97
N ILE A 68 -2.50 -0.79 -2.86
CA ILE A 68 -1.59 -1.94 -2.90
C ILE A 68 -2.35 -3.26 -3.03
N GLN A 69 -3.32 -3.51 -2.15
CA GLN A 69 -4.05 -4.77 -2.11
C GLN A 69 -4.71 -5.15 -3.45
N PRO A 70 -5.33 -4.24 -4.22
CA PRO A 70 -5.97 -4.59 -5.49
C PRO A 70 -4.97 -5.08 -6.55
N VAL A 71 -3.77 -4.51 -6.57
CA VAL A 71 -2.70 -4.91 -7.50
C VAL A 71 -2.17 -6.29 -7.12
N LEU A 72 -1.86 -6.51 -5.83
CA LEU A 72 -1.37 -7.81 -5.35
C LEU A 72 -2.40 -8.92 -5.55
N ARG A 73 -3.69 -8.64 -5.32
CA ARG A 73 -4.79 -9.59 -5.55
C ARG A 73 -4.97 -9.93 -7.03
N TYR A 74 -4.90 -8.93 -7.92
CA TYR A 74 -5.04 -9.18 -9.34
C TYR A 74 -3.92 -10.11 -9.86
N LEU A 75 -2.70 -9.86 -9.42
CA LEU A 75 -1.52 -10.67 -9.77
C LEU A 75 -1.43 -11.97 -8.98
N LYS A 76 -2.32 -12.19 -8.00
CA LYS A 76 -2.33 -13.34 -7.10
C LYS A 76 -0.98 -13.57 -6.42
N VAL A 77 -0.29 -12.50 -6.04
CA VAL A 77 1.10 -12.53 -5.54
C VAL A 77 1.29 -13.52 -4.39
N MET A 78 0.31 -13.65 -3.50
CA MET A 78 0.37 -14.56 -2.35
C MET A 78 0.11 -16.03 -2.72
N ASP A 79 -0.41 -16.29 -3.90
CA ASP A 79 -0.76 -17.64 -4.38
C ASP A 79 0.22 -18.14 -5.46
N ILE A 80 1.25 -17.36 -5.79
CA ILE A 80 2.29 -17.78 -6.76
C ILE A 80 3.08 -18.95 -6.14
N ASP A 81 3.04 -20.08 -6.82
CA ASP A 81 3.78 -21.29 -6.50
C ASP A 81 5.07 -21.42 -7.32
N GLY A 82 5.86 -22.46 -7.04
CA GLY A 82 7.09 -22.74 -7.80
C GLY A 82 8.24 -21.74 -7.60
N LEU A 83 8.12 -20.79 -6.65
CA LEU A 83 9.19 -19.87 -6.29
C LEU A 83 10.38 -20.63 -5.71
N GLY A 84 11.58 -20.17 -6.04
CA GLY A 84 12.80 -20.55 -5.34
C GLY A 84 12.87 -19.94 -3.91
N PRO A 85 13.94 -20.25 -3.15
CA PRO A 85 14.07 -19.83 -1.76
C PRO A 85 13.97 -18.32 -1.55
N GLU A 86 14.60 -17.52 -2.41
CA GLU A 86 14.57 -16.05 -2.29
C GLU A 86 13.20 -15.48 -2.67
N GLY A 87 12.51 -16.06 -3.67
CA GLY A 87 11.14 -15.70 -4.01
C GLY A 87 10.16 -16.00 -2.88
N MET A 88 10.22 -17.20 -2.28
CA MET A 88 9.38 -17.57 -1.14
C MET A 88 9.61 -16.64 0.06
N LYS A 89 10.88 -16.37 0.39
CA LYS A 89 11.23 -15.44 1.47
C LYS A 89 10.66 -14.04 1.22
N ALA A 90 10.78 -13.52 -0.01
CA ALA A 90 10.22 -12.22 -0.35
C ALA A 90 8.68 -12.21 -0.29
N GLN A 91 8.02 -13.30 -0.68
CA GLN A 91 6.57 -13.46 -0.59
C GLN A 91 6.11 -13.44 0.88
N GLU A 92 6.80 -14.16 1.77
CA GLU A 92 6.52 -14.17 3.22
C GLU A 92 6.73 -12.79 3.85
N GLU A 93 7.85 -12.13 3.54
CA GLU A 93 8.16 -10.78 4.05
C GLU A 93 7.14 -9.74 3.58
N LEU A 94 6.69 -9.83 2.33
CA LEU A 94 5.63 -8.98 1.80
C LEU A 94 4.29 -9.23 2.52
N GLY A 95 3.93 -10.49 2.77
CA GLY A 95 2.72 -10.84 3.52
C GLY A 95 2.75 -10.30 4.94
N LEU A 96 3.87 -10.46 5.64
CA LEU A 96 4.08 -9.90 6.99
C LEU A 96 3.95 -8.37 6.99
N TYR A 97 4.56 -7.71 6.01
CA TYR A 97 4.47 -6.25 5.87
C TYR A 97 3.02 -5.79 5.66
N MET A 98 2.27 -6.44 4.75
CA MET A 98 0.88 -6.09 4.47
C MET A 98 -0.01 -6.27 5.71
N GLY A 99 0.16 -7.35 6.48
CA GLY A 99 -0.55 -7.55 7.75
C GLY A 99 -0.20 -6.48 8.81
N GLY A 100 1.06 -6.05 8.86
CA GLY A 100 1.49 -4.93 9.69
C GLY A 100 0.88 -3.59 9.26
N LEU A 101 0.84 -3.33 7.96
CA LEU A 101 0.23 -2.12 7.40
C LEU A 101 -1.28 -2.05 7.68
N ASP A 102 -2.01 -3.16 7.56
CA ASP A 102 -3.43 -3.25 7.91
C ASP A 102 -3.68 -2.98 9.41
N SER A 103 -2.79 -3.51 10.27
CA SER A 103 -2.86 -3.28 11.72
C SER A 103 -2.66 -1.80 12.06
N GLU A 104 -1.70 -1.12 11.43
CA GLU A 104 -1.47 0.32 11.63
C GLU A 104 -2.59 1.18 11.03
N ALA A 105 -3.13 0.79 9.86
CA ALA A 105 -4.29 1.42 9.26
C ALA A 105 -5.51 1.36 10.19
N SER A 106 -5.79 0.20 10.79
CA SER A 106 -6.89 0.02 11.74
C SER A 106 -6.75 0.94 12.97
N LYS A 107 -5.54 1.02 13.56
CA LYS A 107 -5.25 1.94 14.68
C LYS A 107 -5.43 3.40 14.27
N PHE A 108 -5.08 3.75 13.03
CA PHE A 108 -5.29 5.10 12.51
C PHE A 108 -6.78 5.43 12.38
N ASP A 109 -7.57 4.51 11.81
CA ASP A 109 -9.03 4.67 11.66
C ASP A 109 -9.71 4.88 13.02
N GLU A 110 -9.36 4.09 14.03
CA GLU A 110 -9.86 4.25 15.40
C GLU A 110 -9.56 5.65 15.97
N LYS A 111 -8.32 6.13 15.79
CA LYS A 111 -7.90 7.48 16.24
C LYS A 111 -8.67 8.57 15.50
N LEU A 112 -8.89 8.42 14.20
CA LEU A 112 -9.63 9.36 13.38
C LEU A 112 -11.11 9.41 13.78
N ALA A 113 -11.73 8.24 13.99
CA ALA A 113 -13.11 8.14 14.49
C ALA A 113 -13.26 8.81 15.87
N ALA A 114 -12.35 8.53 16.81
CA ALA A 114 -12.35 9.17 18.12
C ALA A 114 -12.15 10.70 18.02
N ARG A 115 -11.33 11.18 17.08
CA ARG A 115 -11.16 12.61 16.81
C ARG A 115 -12.47 13.23 16.29
N LYS A 116 -13.14 12.61 15.32
CA LYS A 116 -14.42 13.07 14.77
C LYS A 116 -15.49 13.15 15.87
N ALA A 117 -15.61 12.11 16.70
CA ALA A 117 -16.55 12.10 17.83
C ALA A 117 -16.30 13.26 18.81
N ARG A 118 -15.03 13.55 19.14
CA ARG A 118 -14.68 14.70 19.99
C ARG A 118 -15.00 16.04 19.35
N MET A 119 -14.87 16.19 18.04
CA MET A 119 -15.20 17.43 17.33
C MET A 119 -16.71 17.68 17.31
N ILE A 120 -17.50 16.62 17.08
CA ILE A 120 -18.96 16.66 17.17
C ILE A 120 -19.41 17.06 18.58
N ALA A 121 -18.87 16.41 19.62
CA ALA A 121 -19.19 16.73 21.01
C ALA A 121 -18.85 18.19 21.40
N ARG A 122 -17.93 18.83 20.69
CA ARG A 122 -17.52 20.24 20.91
C ARG A 122 -18.28 21.24 20.04
N GLY A 123 -19.22 20.80 19.20
CA GLY A 123 -19.98 21.66 18.29
C GLY A 123 -19.12 22.29 17.17
N ARG A 124 -18.03 21.62 16.78
CA ARG A 124 -17.05 22.11 15.78
C ARG A 124 -17.04 21.27 14.49
N ALA A 125 -18.11 20.52 14.26
CA ALA A 125 -18.27 19.69 13.06
C ALA A 125 -18.70 20.55 11.87
#